data_AF-A0A3B9G2J0-F1
#
_entry.id   AF-A0A3B9G2J0-F1
#
_cell.length_a   1.000
_cell.length_b   1.000
_cell.length_c   1.000
_cell.angle_alpha   90.00
_cell.angle_beta   90.00
_cell.angle_gamma   90.00
#
_symmetry.space_group_name_H-M   'P 1'
#
loop_
_entity.id
_entity.type
_entity.pdbx_description
1 polymer ?
#
loop_
_entity_poly.entity_id
_entity_poly.type
_entity_poly.pdbx_seq_one_letter_code
_entity_poly.pdbx_strand_id
1 'polypeptide(L)'
;MVSVNVYERYYRAECLYNGIMRHGAKAVLLYESEEGSYSYTAQLIFFPHNDPEDYGVTYDAFFTETLLEGKGRRSKKKEAELLEHLQECCDRLAAQAGGTVFWEEPLTPERRG
;
A
#
# COMPACT_ATOMS: atom_id res chain seq x y z
N MET A 1 9.26 -13.53 -13.34
CA MET A 1 8.92 -12.53 -12.31
C MET A 1 8.28 -13.20 -11.11
N VAL A 2 8.76 -12.93 -9.90
CA VAL A 2 8.15 -13.33 -8.62
C VAL A 2 7.64 -12.07 -7.92
N SER A 3 6.41 -12.11 -7.40
CA SER A 3 5.80 -11.00 -6.69
C SER A 3 5.21 -11.48 -5.37
N VAL A 4 5.45 -10.74 -4.27
CA VAL A 4 4.99 -11.09 -2.92
C VAL A 4 4.52 -9.84 -2.19
N ASN A 5 3.28 -9.88 -1.68
CA ASN A 5 2.79 -8.87 -0.73
C ASN A 5 3.43 -9.17 0.63
N VAL A 6 4.56 -8.52 0.90
CA VAL A 6 5.26 -8.61 2.19
C VAL A 6 4.32 -8.17 3.31
N TYR A 7 3.52 -7.15 3.02
CA TYR A 7 2.52 -6.58 3.89
C TYR A 7 1.31 -6.18 3.07
N GLU A 8 0.12 -6.46 3.60
CA GLU A 8 -1.14 -5.98 3.07
C GLU A 8 -2.12 -5.70 4.21
N ARG A 9 -2.71 -4.51 4.20
CA ARG A 9 -3.81 -4.18 5.13
C ARG A 9 -4.74 -3.12 4.54
N TYR A 10 -6.00 -3.20 4.96
CA TYR A 10 -7.03 -2.22 4.62
C TYR A 10 -7.31 -1.34 5.83
N TYR A 11 -7.44 -0.04 5.58
CA TYR A 11 -7.65 1.01 6.56
C TYR A 11 -8.83 1.87 6.17
N ARG A 12 -9.48 2.48 7.15
CA ARG A 12 -10.32 3.62 6.87
C ARG A 12 -9.44 4.73 6.27
N ALA A 13 -9.98 5.45 5.32
CA ALA A 13 -9.33 6.59 4.70
C ALA A 13 -10.37 7.62 4.27
N GLU A 14 -9.92 8.82 3.90
CA GLU A 14 -10.76 9.83 3.25
C GLU A 14 -9.98 10.42 2.07
N CYS A 15 -10.54 10.33 0.87
CA CYS A 15 -9.95 10.91 -0.34
C CYS A 15 -11.05 11.20 -1.36
N LEU A 16 -11.15 12.45 -1.84
CA LEU A 16 -11.98 12.81 -2.98
C LEU A 16 -11.11 12.80 -4.24
N TYR A 17 -11.42 11.92 -5.18
CA TYR A 17 -10.66 11.82 -6.43
C TYR A 17 -11.61 11.59 -7.58
N ASN A 18 -11.41 12.30 -8.69
CA ASN A 18 -12.30 12.24 -9.86
C ASN A 18 -13.80 12.36 -9.52
N GLY A 19 -14.15 13.12 -8.48
CA GLY A 19 -15.53 13.33 -8.04
C GLY A 19 -16.15 12.20 -7.21
N ILE A 20 -15.38 11.15 -6.86
CA ILE A 20 -15.83 10.03 -6.04
C ILE A 20 -15.14 10.11 -4.67
N MET A 21 -15.93 10.07 -3.61
CA MET A 21 -15.42 9.97 -2.25
C MET A 21 -15.00 8.54 -1.95
N ARG A 22 -13.83 8.38 -1.33
CA ARG A 22 -13.27 7.09 -0.97
C ARG A 22 -13.04 7.01 0.53
N HIS A 23 -13.68 6.02 1.16
CA HIS A 23 -13.69 5.83 2.60
C HIS A 23 -12.72 4.74 3.08
N GLY A 24 -12.05 4.06 2.16
CA GLY A 24 -11.05 3.03 2.44
C GLY A 24 -9.76 3.26 1.68
N ALA A 25 -8.65 2.79 2.27
CA ALA A 25 -7.37 2.67 1.60
C ALA A 25 -6.73 1.29 1.86
N LYS A 26 -6.13 0.73 0.82
CA LYS A 26 -5.29 -0.47 0.89
C LYS A 26 -3.83 -0.04 0.87
N ALA A 27 -3.08 -0.39 1.90
CA ALA A 27 -1.63 -0.20 1.97
C ALA A 27 -0.91 -1.54 1.74
N VAL A 28 0.05 -1.55 0.83
CA VAL A 28 0.81 -2.75 0.45
C VAL A 28 2.30 -2.43 0.40
N LEU A 29 3.12 -3.32 0.95
CA LEU A 29 4.54 -3.40 0.62
C LEU A 29 4.73 -4.58 -0.32
N LEU A 30 4.98 -4.28 -1.59
CA LEU A 30 5.18 -5.28 -2.63
C LEU A 30 6.67 -5.56 -2.81
N TYR A 31 7.06 -6.83 -2.78
CA TYR A 31 8.37 -7.29 -3.23
C TYR A 31 8.24 -7.87 -4.63
N GLU A 32 9.06 -7.42 -5.56
CA GLU A 32 9.16 -8.02 -6.89
C GLU A 32 10.61 -8.45 -7.16
N SER A 33 10.78 -9.56 -7.88
CA SER A 33 12.10 -9.96 -8.38
C SER A 33 12.03 -10.55 -9.79
N GLU A 34 13.03 -10.15 -10.57
CA GLU A 34 13.21 -10.54 -11.95
C GLU A 34 14.71 -10.56 -12.28
N GLU A 35 15.18 -11.64 -12.90
CA GLU A 35 16.55 -11.79 -13.40
C GLU A 35 17.68 -11.39 -12.41
N GLY A 36 17.50 -11.71 -11.12
CA GLY A 36 18.49 -11.43 -10.07
C GLY A 36 18.47 -10.00 -9.50
N SER A 37 17.58 -9.15 -10.03
CA SER A 37 17.21 -7.86 -9.47
C SER A 37 15.95 -7.98 -8.63
N TYR A 38 15.79 -7.08 -7.66
CA TYR A 38 14.58 -6.99 -6.86
C TYR A 38 14.22 -5.53 -6.56
N SER A 39 12.93 -5.30 -6.31
CA SER A 39 12.39 -4.03 -5.84
C SER A 39 11.44 -4.25 -4.66
N TYR A 40 11.34 -3.22 -3.82
CA TYR A 40 10.29 -3.08 -2.83
C TYR A 40 9.53 -1.79 -3.12
N THR A 41 8.21 -1.89 -3.29
CA THR A 41 7.34 -0.79 -3.69
C THR A 41 6.22 -0.63 -2.67
N ALA A 42 6.06 0.57 -2.14
CA ALA A 42 4.88 0.97 -1.40
C ALA A 42 3.74 1.20 -2.38
N GLN A 43 2.56 0.64 -2.10
CA GLN A 43 1.35 0.89 -2.87
C GLN A 43 0.25 1.37 -1.95
N LEU A 44 -0.44 2.43 -2.36
CA LEU A 44 -1.61 2.98 -1.70
C LEU A 44 -2.76 3.03 -2.70
N ILE A 45 -3.87 2.40 -2.35
CA ILE A 45 -5.04 2.32 -3.23
C ILE A 45 -6.28 2.78 -2.48
N PHE A 46 -6.86 3.91 -2.88
CA PHE A 46 -8.12 4.37 -2.30
C PHE A 46 -9.30 3.68 -2.98
N PHE A 47 -10.31 3.31 -2.21
CA PHE A 47 -11.54 2.67 -2.71
C PHE A 47 -12.79 3.24 -2.02
N PRO A 48 -13.97 3.24 -2.67
CA PRO A 48 -15.18 3.87 -2.16
C PRO A 48 -15.55 3.42 -0.74
N HIS A 49 -15.53 2.12 -0.47
CA HIS A 49 -15.88 1.50 0.83
C HIS A 49 -17.17 2.07 1.42
N ASN A 50 -18.27 2.00 0.65
CA ASN A 50 -19.56 2.57 1.07
C ASN A 50 -20.32 1.66 2.04
N ASP A 51 -19.93 0.39 2.13
CA ASP A 51 -20.49 -0.59 3.05
C ASP A 51 -19.39 -1.55 3.56
N PRO A 52 -19.62 -2.27 4.68
CA PRO A 52 -18.61 -3.14 5.29
C PRO A 52 -18.15 -4.33 4.42
N GLU A 53 -18.88 -4.67 3.35
CA GLU A 53 -18.54 -5.74 2.41
C GLU A 53 -17.85 -5.21 1.14
N ASP A 54 -17.89 -3.89 0.91
CA ASP A 54 -17.31 -3.22 -0.26
C ASP A 54 -15.79 -3.03 -0.12
N TYR A 55 -15.05 -4.03 -0.57
CA TYR A 55 -13.60 -3.95 -0.79
C TYR A 55 -13.27 -3.91 -2.29
N GLY A 56 -14.17 -3.35 -3.11
CA GLY A 56 -13.98 -3.17 -4.54
C GLY A 56 -12.86 -2.17 -4.82
N VAL A 57 -11.63 -2.65 -4.92
CA VAL A 57 -10.47 -1.80 -5.23
C VAL A 57 -10.52 -1.37 -6.69
N THR A 58 -10.63 -0.06 -6.92
CA THR A 58 -10.53 0.54 -8.25
C THR A 58 -9.10 1.02 -8.49
N TYR A 59 -8.61 0.83 -9.71
CA TYR A 59 -7.22 1.21 -10.08
C TYR A 59 -7.07 2.68 -10.45
N ASP A 60 -8.13 3.47 -10.37
CA ASP A 60 -8.14 4.88 -10.73
C ASP A 60 -7.46 5.78 -9.67
N ALA A 61 -7.43 5.37 -8.40
CA ALA A 61 -6.62 6.02 -7.36
C ALA A 61 -5.60 5.06 -6.75
N PHE A 62 -4.72 4.59 -7.63
CA PHE A 62 -3.58 3.77 -7.32
C PHE A 62 -2.32 4.62 -7.34
N PHE A 63 -1.61 4.66 -6.22
CA PHE A 63 -0.37 5.41 -6.06
C PHE A 63 0.74 4.49 -5.58
N THR A 64 1.95 4.70 -6.10
CA THR A 64 3.09 3.85 -5.75
C THR A 64 4.38 4.63 -5.67
N GLU A 65 5.28 4.17 -4.80
CA GLU A 65 6.64 4.68 -4.68
C GLU A 65 7.59 3.51 -4.44
N THR A 66 8.66 3.43 -5.22
CA THR A 66 9.69 2.42 -5.01
C THR A 66 10.59 2.85 -3.84
N LEU A 67 10.60 2.05 -2.78
CA LEU A 67 11.38 2.32 -1.57
C LEU A 67 12.81 1.82 -1.68
N LEU A 68 13.02 0.71 -2.40
CA LEU A 68 14.33 0.08 -2.53
C LEU A 68 14.42 -0.73 -3.81
N GLU A 69 15.57 -0.64 -4.48
CA GLU A 69 15.95 -1.54 -5.57
C GLU A 69 17.34 -2.13 -5.28
N GLY A 70 17.59 -3.33 -5.80
CA GLY A 70 18.90 -3.94 -5.63
C GLY A 70 19.07 -5.25 -6.38
N LYS A 71 20.20 -5.89 -6.15
CA LYS A 71 20.52 -7.23 -6.66
C LYS A 71 20.66 -8.21 -5.50
N GLY A 72 20.27 -9.46 -5.74
CA GLY A 72 20.43 -10.54 -4.78
C GLY A 72 19.12 -11.04 -4.19
N ARG A 73 19.16 -11.46 -2.92
CA ARG A 73 18.06 -12.21 -2.28
C ARG A 73 17.20 -11.33 -1.37
N ARG A 74 15.93 -11.70 -1.27
CA ARG A 74 14.96 -11.20 -0.28
C ARG A 74 15.54 -11.26 1.14
N SER A 75 15.39 -10.19 1.92
CA SER A 75 15.89 -10.12 3.30
C SER A 75 14.78 -9.70 4.27
N LYS A 76 14.47 -10.57 5.23
CA LYS A 76 13.47 -10.30 6.28
C LYS A 76 13.86 -9.12 7.17
N LYS A 77 15.16 -8.86 7.36
CA LYS A 77 15.64 -7.68 8.10
C LYS A 77 15.29 -6.39 7.36
N LYS A 78 15.57 -6.32 6.05
CA LYS A 78 15.24 -5.15 5.23
C LYS A 78 13.74 -4.92 5.17
N GLU A 79 12.94 -5.99 5.15
CA GLU A 79 11.47 -5.87 5.17
C GLU A 79 10.95 -5.19 6.43
N ALA A 80 11.51 -5.51 7.60
CA ALA A 80 11.13 -4.84 8.84
C ALA A 80 11.45 -3.34 8.80
N GLU A 81 12.66 -2.98 8.34
CA GLU A 81 13.08 -1.57 8.17
C GLU A 81 12.16 -0.84 7.16
N LEU A 82 11.82 -1.48 6.04
CA LEU A 82 10.93 -0.89 5.03
C LEU A 82 9.48 -0.74 5.50
N LEU A 83 9.02 -1.59 6.43
CA LEU A 83 7.69 -1.45 7.02
C LEU A 83 7.56 -0.22 7.89
N GLU A 84 8.63 0.17 8.58
CA GLU A 84 8.67 1.44 9.34
C GLU A 84 8.55 2.64 8.39
N HIS A 85 9.16 2.57 7.20
CA HIS A 85 9.06 3.62 6.17
C HIS A 85 7.78 3.56 5.34
N LEU A 86 7.06 2.44 5.33
CA LEU A 86 5.85 2.27 4.53
C LEU A 86 4.78 3.30 4.92
N GLN A 87 4.57 3.49 6.22
CA GLN A 87 3.56 4.42 6.71
C GLN A 87 3.87 5.86 6.26
N GLU A 88 5.09 6.33 6.48
CA GLU A 88 5.53 7.67 6.06
C GLU A 88 5.40 7.87 4.54
N CYS A 89 5.69 6.84 3.76
CA CYS A 89 5.54 6.88 2.31
C CYS A 89 4.05 6.95 1.89
N CYS A 90 3.21 6.08 2.45
CA CYS A 90 1.77 6.10 2.19
C CYS A 90 1.14 7.43 2.62
N ASP A 91 1.58 8.05 3.72
CA ASP A 91 1.09 9.39 4.12
C ASP A 91 1.45 10.47 3.10
N ARG A 92 2.66 10.42 2.51
CA ARG A 92 3.03 11.33 1.40
C ARG A 92 2.17 11.09 0.15
N LEU A 93 1.96 9.82 -0.23
CA LEU A 93 1.12 9.46 -1.37
C LEU A 93 -0.33 9.89 -1.15
N ALA A 94 -0.86 9.71 0.06
CA ALA A 94 -2.18 10.18 0.47
C ALA A 94 -2.28 11.71 0.33
N ALA A 95 -1.31 12.44 0.86
CA ALA A 95 -1.28 13.90 0.78
C ALA A 95 -1.23 14.40 -0.68
N GLN A 96 -0.48 13.74 -1.58
CA GLN A 96 -0.46 14.06 -3.02
C GLN A 96 -1.84 13.87 -3.67
N ALA A 97 -2.59 12.87 -3.22
CA ALA A 97 -3.96 12.59 -3.66
C ALA A 97 -5.01 13.47 -2.98
N GLY A 98 -4.61 14.38 -2.07
CA GLY A 98 -5.54 15.16 -1.25
C GLY A 98 -6.35 14.29 -0.26
N GLY A 99 -5.80 13.14 0.14
CA GLY A 99 -6.43 12.19 1.04
C GLY A 99 -5.68 11.98 2.35
N THR A 100 -6.24 11.15 3.23
CA THR A 100 -5.68 10.79 4.54
C THR A 100 -6.01 9.34 4.85
N VAL A 101 -5.07 8.62 5.47
CA VAL A 101 -5.25 7.23 5.93
C VAL A 101 -5.30 7.23 7.45
N PHE A 102 -6.30 6.54 8.03
CA PHE A 102 -6.46 6.43 9.48
C PHE A 102 -5.83 5.11 9.96
N TRP A 103 -4.54 5.14 10.26
CA TRP A 103 -3.74 3.95 10.61
C TRP A 103 -4.22 3.21 11.87
N GLU A 104 -4.90 3.91 12.79
CA GLU A 104 -5.49 3.34 14.00
C GLU A 104 -6.89 2.72 13.76
N GLU A 105 -7.44 2.86 12.55
CA GLU A 105 -8.77 2.34 12.16
C GLU A 105 -8.64 1.28 11.05
N PRO A 106 -8.06 0.10 11.34
CA PRO A 106 -7.95 -0.97 10.37
C PRO A 106 -9.32 -1.61 10.08
N LEU A 107 -9.63 -1.78 8.80
CA LEU A 107 -10.85 -2.46 8.34
C LEU A 107 -10.70 -3.99 8.36
N THR A 108 -9.46 -4.47 8.32
CA THR A 108 -9.13 -5.90 8.27
C THR A 108 -7.94 -6.25 9.16
N PRO A 109 -7.81 -7.53 9.58
CA PRO A 109 -6.58 -8.04 10.17
C PRO A 109 -5.40 -7.88 9.21
N GLU A 110 -4.22 -7.63 9.77
CA GLU A 110 -2.98 -7.52 9.02
C GLU A 110 -2.60 -8.86 8.35
N ARG A 111 -2.09 -8.79 7.12
CA ARG A 111 -1.53 -9.94 6.40
C ARG A 111 -0.04 -9.71 6.11
N ARG A 112 0.78 -10.71 6.41
CA ARG A 112 2.23 -10.74 6.09
C ARG A 112 2.58 -11.98 5.26
N GLY A 113 3.37 -11.79 4.19
CA GLY A 113 3.84 -12.83 3.27
C GLY A 113 5.36 -12.97 3.15
#